data_AF-A0A5J4QUM5-F1
#
_entry.id   AF-A0A5J4QUM5-F1
#
_cell.length_a   1.000
_cell.length_b   1.000
_cell.length_c   1.000
_cell.angle_alpha   90.00
_cell.angle_beta   90.00
_cell.angle_gamma   90.00
#
_symmetry.space_group_name_H-M   'P 1'
#
loop_
_entity.id
_entity.type
_entity.pdbx_description
1 polymer ?
#
loop_
_entity_poly.entity_id
_entity_poly.type
_entity_poly.pdbx_seq_one_letter_code
_entity_poly.pdbx_strand_id
1 'polypeptide(L)'
;EKITERMARLEPVALRLEVKEGKNNCILINDSYNSDLISLDIALDFLYRRSRDKPMKRTLILSDILETGQSNTTIYRRVAQLTQSRGIDKIIGVGSDISSAASRFSMESYFFPHTQALLTSDIFKNLHDEIILIKGSRKFEFEHISEALELKVHETILEINLTALINNLNYYRSRLNARTKIICMVKASAYGAGSYEVAKTLQEHRVDYLAVAVADEGCELRKAGITTSIIVMNPELSAFKTMFDYKLEPEIYNFYMLDALIKEAEKQGITNFPVHIKIDTGMHRLGFEPADTSRLINRLKGQSAVIPRSVFSHLAGSDSPEFDYFTRQQIAIFEQASAALQAMYSHKILRHICNSAGIERLPEAQFDMVRLGIGLYGINPINNSIIHNVSTLKTTILQIRDVPAGETVGYSRRGTLTRHSRIADLPIGYADGLNRRLGNGHSYCLVNGQRAPFIGNICMDVSMIDVTDIDCKEGDKAIIFGDELPITQLANILETIPYEVMTSISGRVKRVYYQD
;
A
#
# COMPACT_ATOMS: atom_id res chain seq x y z
N GLU A 1 -19.39 11.81 -28.88
CA GLU A 1 -20.73 11.47 -28.35
C GLU A 1 -20.97 9.98 -28.18
N LYS A 2 -21.00 9.16 -29.25
CA LYS A 2 -21.31 7.70 -29.15
C LYS A 2 -20.36 6.85 -28.29
N ILE A 3 -19.11 7.28 -28.09
CA ILE A 3 -18.12 6.59 -27.23
C ILE A 3 -18.29 7.03 -25.77
N THR A 4 -18.52 8.33 -25.53
CA THR A 4 -18.72 8.91 -24.21
C THR A 4 -19.97 8.35 -23.51
N GLU A 5 -21.08 8.19 -24.24
CA GLU A 5 -22.29 7.53 -23.73
C GLU A 5 -22.11 6.03 -23.47
N ARG A 6 -21.21 5.37 -24.20
CA ARG A 6 -20.87 3.95 -23.98
C ARG A 6 -19.92 3.77 -22.80
N MET A 7 -19.00 4.72 -22.56
CA MET A 7 -18.12 4.70 -21.40
C MET A 7 -18.89 4.91 -20.08
N ALA A 8 -19.93 5.73 -20.08
CA ALA A 8 -20.82 5.90 -18.92
C ALA A 8 -21.65 4.65 -18.57
N ARG A 9 -21.70 3.65 -19.47
CA ARG A 9 -22.35 2.35 -19.25
C ARG A 9 -21.35 1.21 -19.02
N LEU A 10 -20.05 1.50 -18.97
CA LEU A 10 -19.07 0.51 -18.58
C LEU A 10 -19.21 0.30 -17.08
N GLU A 11 -19.70 -0.88 -16.70
CA GLU A 11 -19.64 -1.32 -15.31
C GLU A 11 -18.18 -1.40 -14.85
N PRO A 12 -17.88 -0.98 -13.61
CA PRO A 12 -16.53 -1.09 -13.07
C PRO A 12 -16.01 -2.53 -13.21
N VAL A 13 -14.77 -2.67 -13.66
CA VAL A 13 -14.11 -3.97 -13.74
C VAL A 13 -13.87 -4.44 -12.30
N ALA A 14 -14.57 -5.48 -11.87
CA ALA A 14 -14.32 -6.10 -10.58
C ALA A 14 -12.87 -6.62 -10.50
N LEU A 15 -12.24 -6.37 -9.36
CA LEU A 15 -10.87 -6.76 -9.02
C LEU A 15 -10.67 -8.27 -9.15
N ARG A 16 -9.58 -8.72 -9.77
CA ARG A 16 -9.27 -10.16 -9.86
C ARG A 16 -8.55 -10.65 -8.61
N LEU A 17 -8.92 -11.85 -8.14
CA LEU A 17 -8.27 -12.52 -7.00
C LEU A 17 -8.28 -11.68 -5.70
N GLU A 18 -9.33 -10.89 -5.51
CA GLU A 18 -9.51 -10.05 -4.33
C GLU A 18 -9.66 -10.93 -3.07
N VAL A 19 -8.83 -10.69 -2.06
CA VAL A 19 -8.87 -11.46 -0.81
C VAL A 19 -9.70 -10.71 0.22
N LYS A 20 -10.81 -11.30 0.66
CA LYS A 20 -11.70 -10.75 1.68
C LYS A 20 -11.77 -11.65 2.90
N GLU A 21 -12.10 -11.08 4.05
CA GLU A 21 -12.52 -11.87 5.21
C GLU A 21 -13.98 -12.29 5.03
N GLY A 22 -14.24 -13.59 5.23
CA GLY A 22 -15.56 -14.17 5.21
C GLY A 22 -16.10 -14.40 6.62
N LYS A 23 -17.42 -14.51 6.73
CA LYS A 23 -18.11 -14.94 7.94
C LYS A 23 -17.60 -16.32 8.39
N ASN A 24 -17.82 -16.65 9.67
CA ASN A 24 -17.49 -17.96 10.25
C ASN A 24 -16.01 -18.35 10.06
N ASN A 25 -15.08 -17.41 10.25
CA ASN A 25 -13.65 -17.63 10.08
C ASN A 25 -13.26 -18.14 8.68
N CYS A 26 -13.95 -17.67 7.63
CA CYS A 26 -13.57 -17.98 6.26
C CYS A 26 -12.65 -16.91 5.67
N ILE A 27 -11.86 -17.27 4.66
CA ILE A 27 -11.12 -16.33 3.81
C ILE A 27 -11.65 -16.49 2.40
N LEU A 28 -12.11 -15.41 1.79
CA LEU A 28 -12.66 -15.43 0.44
C LEU A 28 -11.59 -14.95 -0.54
N ILE A 29 -11.47 -15.63 -1.66
CA ILE A 29 -10.69 -15.20 -2.82
C ILE A 29 -11.69 -15.03 -3.94
N ASN A 30 -11.99 -13.79 -4.29
CA ASN A 30 -13.04 -13.42 -5.24
C ASN A 30 -12.45 -13.26 -6.65
N ASP A 31 -12.92 -14.11 -7.59
CA ASP A 31 -12.62 -14.07 -9.03
C ASP A 31 -13.92 -14.36 -9.83
N SER A 32 -15.00 -13.65 -9.46
CA SER A 32 -16.39 -13.96 -9.84
C SER A 32 -16.80 -13.60 -11.28
N TYR A 33 -15.91 -12.98 -12.07
CA TYR A 33 -16.28 -12.39 -13.37
C TYR A 33 -15.60 -13.02 -14.59
N ASN A 34 -14.61 -13.90 -14.40
CA ASN A 34 -13.98 -14.64 -15.48
C ASN A 34 -13.84 -16.13 -15.13
N SER A 35 -14.29 -17.01 -16.02
CA SER A 35 -14.25 -18.46 -15.84
C SER A 35 -13.81 -19.15 -17.14
N ASP A 36 -12.51 -19.34 -17.26
CA ASP A 36 -11.83 -20.11 -18.31
C ASP A 36 -10.75 -21.00 -17.67
N LEU A 37 -10.24 -22.01 -18.39
CA LEU A 37 -9.29 -22.97 -17.83
C LEU A 37 -7.95 -22.35 -17.41
N ILE A 38 -7.47 -21.32 -18.14
CA ILE A 38 -6.21 -20.64 -17.83
C ILE A 38 -6.38 -19.80 -16.57
N SER A 39 -7.46 -19.02 -16.50
CA SER A 39 -7.75 -18.21 -15.32
C SER A 39 -8.05 -19.06 -14.09
N LEU A 40 -8.59 -20.27 -14.25
CA LEU A 40 -8.81 -21.21 -13.14
C LEU A 40 -7.49 -21.73 -12.59
N ASP A 41 -6.54 -22.11 -13.43
CA ASP A 41 -5.22 -22.57 -12.96
C ASP A 41 -4.49 -21.48 -12.17
N ILE A 42 -4.52 -20.23 -12.66
CA ILE A 42 -3.95 -19.08 -11.94
C ILE A 42 -4.61 -18.89 -10.57
N ALA A 43 -5.94 -18.93 -10.52
CA ALA A 43 -6.69 -18.73 -9.28
C ALA A 43 -6.44 -19.85 -8.25
N LEU A 44 -6.35 -21.10 -8.73
CA LEU A 44 -6.03 -22.24 -7.87
C LEU A 44 -4.59 -22.20 -7.36
N ASP A 45 -3.63 -21.77 -8.17
CA ASP A 45 -2.25 -21.58 -7.72
C ASP A 45 -2.16 -20.50 -6.63
N PHE A 46 -2.92 -19.42 -6.79
CA PHE A 46 -3.04 -18.36 -5.77
C PHE A 46 -3.63 -18.89 -4.45
N LEU A 47 -4.75 -19.63 -4.51
CA LEU A 47 -5.37 -20.29 -3.35
C LEU A 47 -4.39 -21.26 -2.67
N TYR A 48 -3.68 -22.08 -3.44
CA TYR A 48 -2.71 -23.04 -2.91
C TYR A 48 -1.60 -22.33 -2.13
N ARG A 49 -1.03 -21.26 -2.68
CA ARG A 49 0.02 -20.49 -2.00
C ARG A 49 -0.49 -19.84 -0.71
N ARG A 50 -1.71 -19.31 -0.71
CA ARG A 50 -2.31 -18.61 0.45
C ARG A 50 -2.65 -19.54 1.60
N SER A 51 -2.89 -20.81 1.30
CA SER A 51 -3.28 -21.83 2.27
C SER A 51 -2.11 -22.67 2.81
N ARG A 52 -0.87 -22.48 2.32
CA ARG A 52 0.29 -23.31 2.72
C ARG A 52 0.55 -23.33 4.23
N ASP A 53 0.36 -22.20 4.90
CA ASP A 53 0.69 -22.02 6.31
C ASP A 53 -0.57 -21.90 7.19
N LYS A 54 -1.75 -22.24 6.65
CA LYS A 54 -3.04 -22.14 7.35
C LYS A 54 -3.71 -23.50 7.45
N PRO A 55 -4.11 -23.96 8.65
CA PRO A 55 -4.81 -25.23 8.83
C PRO A 55 -6.31 -25.08 8.48
N MET A 56 -6.60 -24.60 7.27
CA MET A 56 -7.97 -24.32 6.79
C MET A 56 -8.26 -25.17 5.56
N LYS A 57 -9.52 -25.58 5.41
CA LYS A 57 -9.98 -26.36 4.27
C LYS A 57 -9.99 -25.51 2.99
N ARG A 58 -9.52 -26.04 1.87
CA ARG A 58 -9.55 -25.36 0.57
C ARG A 58 -10.83 -25.71 -0.17
N THR A 59 -11.65 -24.69 -0.38
CA THR A 59 -12.94 -24.83 -1.06
C THR A 59 -12.93 -24.06 -2.37
N LEU A 60 -13.43 -24.68 -3.44
CA LEU A 60 -13.65 -24.04 -4.73
C LEU A 60 -15.15 -23.93 -4.99
N ILE A 61 -15.68 -22.72 -5.13
CA ILE A 61 -17.01 -22.46 -5.69
C ILE A 61 -16.82 -22.10 -7.17
N LEU A 62 -17.32 -22.93 -8.07
CA LEU A 62 -17.07 -22.82 -9.51
C LEU A 62 -18.38 -22.80 -10.30
N SER A 63 -18.58 -21.78 -11.15
CA SER A 63 -19.67 -21.78 -12.12
C SER A 63 -19.37 -22.68 -13.32
N ASP A 64 -20.35 -22.88 -14.21
CA ASP A 64 -20.04 -23.41 -15.54
C ASP A 64 -18.95 -22.56 -16.25
N ILE A 65 -18.04 -23.25 -16.95
CA ILE A 65 -17.01 -22.65 -17.79
C ILE A 65 -17.56 -22.56 -19.22
N LEU A 66 -17.79 -21.33 -19.71
CA LEU A 66 -18.40 -21.05 -21.02
C LEU A 66 -17.36 -20.89 -22.12
N GLU A 67 -16.38 -21.80 -22.19
CA GLU A 67 -15.27 -21.75 -23.15
C GLU A 67 -15.70 -22.32 -24.52
N THR A 68 -15.56 -21.52 -25.58
CA THR A 68 -15.95 -21.94 -26.94
C THR A 68 -14.88 -22.86 -27.56
N GLY A 69 -15.31 -23.89 -28.28
CA GLY A 69 -14.41 -24.76 -29.06
C GLY A 69 -13.91 -26.03 -28.36
N GLN A 70 -14.34 -26.31 -27.12
CA GLN A 70 -14.06 -27.57 -26.44
C GLN A 70 -15.36 -28.25 -25.97
N SER A 71 -15.36 -29.59 -25.90
CA SER A 71 -16.50 -30.32 -25.32
C SER A 71 -16.49 -30.23 -23.80
N ASN A 72 -17.66 -30.16 -23.16
CA ASN A 72 -17.81 -30.14 -21.69
C ASN A 72 -17.06 -31.31 -21.03
N THR A 73 -17.07 -32.48 -21.67
CA THR A 73 -16.32 -33.67 -21.22
C THR A 73 -14.81 -33.42 -21.12
N THR A 74 -14.24 -32.66 -22.04
CA THR A 74 -12.81 -32.30 -22.04
C THR A 74 -12.51 -31.24 -20.98
N ILE A 75 -13.34 -30.19 -20.92
CA ILE A 75 -13.21 -29.08 -19.98
C ILE A 75 -13.20 -29.62 -18.54
N TYR A 76 -14.25 -30.33 -18.13
CA TYR A 76 -14.37 -30.79 -16.74
C TYR A 76 -13.42 -31.93 -16.36
N ARG A 77 -12.89 -32.68 -17.34
CA ARG A 77 -11.76 -33.58 -17.08
C ARG A 77 -10.53 -32.79 -16.65
N ARG A 78 -10.24 -31.66 -17.30
CA ARG A 78 -9.11 -30.80 -16.96
C ARG A 78 -9.34 -30.04 -15.65
N VAL A 79 -10.56 -29.58 -15.40
CA VAL A 79 -10.95 -28.97 -14.11
C VAL A 79 -10.72 -29.97 -12.95
N ALA A 80 -11.16 -31.22 -13.09
CA ALA A 80 -10.94 -32.26 -12.08
C ALA A 80 -9.44 -32.52 -11.84
N GLN A 81 -8.63 -32.55 -12.90
CA GLN A 81 -7.17 -32.68 -12.77
C GLN A 81 -6.54 -31.49 -12.05
N LEU A 82 -6.94 -30.26 -12.39
CA LEU A 82 -6.45 -29.04 -11.75
C LEU A 82 -6.78 -29.02 -10.25
N THR A 83 -8.05 -29.25 -9.89
CA THR A 83 -8.50 -29.27 -8.49
C THR A 83 -7.78 -30.33 -7.66
N GLN A 84 -7.55 -31.52 -8.22
CA GLN A 84 -6.77 -32.57 -7.55
C GLN A 84 -5.29 -32.19 -7.39
N SER A 85 -4.65 -31.67 -8.45
CA SER A 85 -3.23 -31.27 -8.41
C SER A 85 -2.94 -30.13 -7.44
N ARG A 86 -3.94 -29.27 -7.17
CA ARG A 86 -3.85 -28.11 -6.29
C ARG A 86 -4.36 -28.40 -4.88
N GLY A 87 -4.74 -29.65 -4.61
CA GLY A 87 -5.18 -30.12 -3.30
C GLY A 87 -6.42 -29.40 -2.79
N ILE A 88 -7.45 -29.29 -3.63
CA ILE A 88 -8.79 -28.81 -3.23
C ILE A 88 -9.50 -29.89 -2.42
N ASP A 89 -9.98 -29.52 -1.23
CA ASP A 89 -10.64 -30.43 -0.30
C ASP A 89 -12.15 -30.51 -0.54
N LYS A 90 -12.75 -29.42 -1.04
CA LYS A 90 -14.18 -29.35 -1.34
C LYS A 90 -14.46 -28.53 -2.61
N ILE A 91 -15.40 -28.99 -3.42
CA ILE A 91 -15.90 -28.26 -4.59
C ILE A 91 -17.42 -28.04 -4.49
N ILE A 92 -17.86 -26.84 -4.85
CA ILE A 92 -19.26 -26.45 -4.97
C ILE A 92 -19.47 -25.96 -6.41
N GLY A 93 -20.12 -26.78 -7.23
CA GLY A 93 -20.41 -26.44 -8.62
C GLY A 93 -21.77 -25.76 -8.78
N VAL A 94 -21.85 -24.72 -9.59
CA VAL A 94 -23.11 -24.04 -9.94
C VAL A 94 -23.29 -24.01 -11.46
N GLY A 95 -24.31 -24.70 -11.96
CA GLY A 95 -24.63 -24.78 -13.38
C GLY A 95 -24.85 -26.21 -13.88
N SER A 96 -25.50 -26.35 -15.04
CA SER A 96 -25.90 -27.66 -15.57
C SER A 96 -24.69 -28.47 -16.03
N ASP A 97 -23.68 -27.81 -16.58
CA ASP A 97 -22.58 -28.52 -17.25
C ASP A 97 -21.63 -29.11 -16.22
N ILE A 98 -21.26 -28.34 -15.19
CA ILE A 98 -20.44 -28.81 -14.07
C ILE A 98 -21.18 -29.88 -13.25
N SER A 99 -22.51 -29.73 -13.07
CA SER A 99 -23.35 -30.73 -12.41
C SER A 99 -23.37 -32.05 -13.16
N SER A 100 -23.44 -32.02 -14.50
CA SER A 100 -23.38 -33.24 -15.33
C SER A 100 -22.04 -33.99 -15.20
N ALA A 101 -20.98 -33.29 -14.77
CA ALA A 101 -19.65 -33.81 -14.57
C ALA A 101 -19.34 -34.19 -13.11
N ALA A 102 -20.34 -34.19 -12.21
CA ALA A 102 -20.17 -34.44 -10.78
C ALA A 102 -19.31 -35.68 -10.46
N SER A 103 -19.51 -36.78 -11.19
CA SER A 103 -18.78 -38.04 -11.02
C SER A 103 -17.26 -37.96 -11.27
N ARG A 104 -16.76 -36.84 -11.79
CA ARG A 104 -15.32 -36.62 -12.03
C ARG A 104 -14.56 -36.07 -10.82
N PHE A 105 -15.27 -35.54 -9.84
CA PHE A 105 -14.68 -34.97 -8.64
C PHE A 105 -14.63 -36.03 -7.54
N SER A 106 -13.43 -36.32 -7.05
CA SER A 106 -13.20 -37.37 -6.03
C SER A 106 -13.14 -36.82 -4.60
N MET A 107 -13.13 -35.49 -4.45
CA MET A 107 -13.22 -34.78 -3.18
C MET A 107 -14.67 -34.53 -2.77
N GLU A 108 -14.89 -33.93 -1.60
CA GLU A 108 -16.23 -33.52 -1.17
C GLU A 108 -16.83 -32.55 -2.21
N SER A 109 -18.02 -32.87 -2.72
CA SER A 109 -18.59 -32.13 -3.85
C SER A 109 -20.10 -31.91 -3.72
N TYR A 110 -20.56 -30.69 -3.98
CA TYR A 110 -21.98 -30.32 -4.03
C TYR A 110 -22.28 -29.56 -5.31
N PHE A 111 -23.46 -29.77 -5.89
CA PHE A 111 -23.82 -29.18 -7.18
C PHE A 111 -25.21 -28.55 -7.14
N PHE A 112 -25.33 -27.35 -7.68
CA PHE A 112 -26.54 -26.54 -7.65
C PHE A 112 -26.90 -26.05 -9.06
N PRO A 113 -28.18 -25.98 -9.43
CA PRO A 113 -28.59 -25.56 -10.78
C PRO A 113 -28.34 -24.07 -11.05
N HIS A 114 -28.39 -23.21 -10.02
CA HIS A 114 -28.20 -21.77 -10.11
C HIS A 114 -27.77 -21.18 -8.76
N THR A 115 -27.23 -19.96 -8.78
CA THR A 115 -26.66 -19.28 -7.61
C THR A 115 -27.64 -19.15 -6.45
N GLN A 116 -28.91 -18.84 -6.73
CA GLN A 116 -29.93 -18.76 -5.67
C GLN A 116 -30.16 -20.08 -4.91
N ALA A 117 -30.01 -21.23 -5.58
CA ALA A 117 -30.15 -22.54 -4.93
C ALA A 117 -28.96 -22.82 -4.01
N LEU A 118 -27.76 -22.40 -4.39
CA LEU A 118 -26.59 -22.44 -3.50
C LEU A 118 -26.79 -21.54 -2.28
N LEU A 119 -27.15 -20.26 -2.49
CA LEU A 119 -27.30 -19.26 -1.41
C LEU A 119 -28.31 -19.68 -0.33
N THR A 120 -29.35 -20.43 -0.72
CA THR A 120 -30.40 -20.90 0.21
C THR A 120 -30.10 -22.25 0.86
N SER A 121 -29.07 -22.96 0.38
CA SER A 121 -28.70 -24.29 0.85
C SER A 121 -28.07 -24.30 2.24
N ASP A 122 -28.22 -25.44 2.94
CA ASP A 122 -27.56 -25.64 4.23
C ASP A 122 -26.04 -25.79 4.08
N ILE A 123 -25.57 -26.29 2.93
CA ILE A 123 -24.13 -26.37 2.62
C ILE A 123 -23.50 -24.98 2.64
N PHE A 124 -24.16 -23.99 2.05
CA PHE A 124 -23.66 -22.61 2.02
C PHE A 124 -23.69 -21.95 3.39
N LYS A 125 -24.77 -22.15 4.17
CA LYS A 125 -24.92 -21.60 5.53
C LYS A 125 -23.90 -22.17 6.52
N ASN A 126 -23.47 -23.42 6.30
CA ASN A 126 -22.52 -24.13 7.16
C ASN A 126 -21.06 -24.01 6.70
N LEU A 127 -20.73 -23.06 5.82
CA LEU A 127 -19.32 -22.77 5.50
C LEU A 127 -18.65 -22.12 6.73
N HIS A 128 -17.58 -22.75 7.23
CA HIS A 128 -16.79 -22.26 8.36
C HIS A 128 -15.34 -22.79 8.30
N ASP A 129 -14.37 -21.98 8.76
CA ASP A 129 -12.95 -22.35 8.83
C ASP A 129 -12.31 -22.77 7.48
N GLU A 130 -12.75 -22.13 6.38
CA GLU A 130 -12.33 -22.48 5.01
C GLU A 130 -11.69 -21.30 4.27
N ILE A 131 -10.77 -21.59 3.35
CA ILE A 131 -10.30 -20.65 2.33
C ILE A 131 -11.04 -20.97 1.04
N ILE A 132 -11.92 -20.06 0.65
CA ILE A 132 -12.92 -20.25 -0.39
C ILE A 132 -12.54 -19.43 -1.61
N LEU A 133 -12.17 -20.11 -2.70
CA LEU A 133 -12.03 -19.48 -4.01
C LEU A 133 -13.40 -19.44 -4.70
N ILE A 134 -13.88 -18.25 -5.00
CA ILE A 134 -15.14 -18.00 -5.71
C ILE A 134 -14.78 -17.67 -7.15
N LYS A 135 -15.06 -18.57 -8.08
CA LYS A 135 -14.74 -18.40 -9.50
C LYS A 135 -15.96 -18.59 -10.38
N GLY A 136 -16.35 -17.52 -11.07
CA GLY A 136 -17.62 -17.48 -11.80
C GLY A 136 -17.49 -16.78 -13.15
N SER A 137 -18.37 -17.13 -14.08
CA SER A 137 -18.66 -16.29 -15.23
C SER A 137 -19.79 -15.33 -14.88
N ARG A 138 -19.79 -14.12 -15.49
CA ARG A 138 -20.73 -13.04 -15.17
C ARG A 138 -22.20 -13.45 -15.15
N LYS A 139 -22.60 -14.38 -16.01
CA LYS A 139 -23.99 -14.88 -16.12
C LYS A 139 -24.51 -15.51 -14.81
N PHE A 140 -23.62 -15.95 -13.93
CA PHE A 140 -23.98 -16.63 -12.69
C PHE A 140 -24.04 -15.69 -11.48
N GLU A 141 -23.67 -14.42 -11.62
CA GLU A 141 -23.81 -13.42 -10.55
C GLU A 141 -23.16 -13.85 -9.22
N PHE A 142 -21.93 -14.35 -9.29
CA PHE A 142 -21.19 -14.86 -8.12
C PHE A 142 -20.77 -13.75 -7.14
N GLU A 143 -20.89 -12.48 -7.53
CA GLU A 143 -20.83 -11.34 -6.62
C GLU A 143 -21.80 -11.50 -5.45
N HIS A 144 -23.00 -12.04 -5.66
CA HIS A 144 -23.96 -12.30 -4.58
C HIS A 144 -23.45 -13.36 -3.59
N ILE A 145 -22.66 -14.33 -4.06
CA ILE A 145 -21.99 -15.34 -3.19
C ILE A 145 -20.92 -14.64 -2.36
N SER A 146 -20.08 -13.82 -3.00
CA SER A 146 -19.05 -13.05 -2.30
C SER A 146 -19.68 -12.14 -1.25
N GLU A 147 -20.71 -11.36 -1.59
CA GLU A 147 -21.39 -10.45 -0.66
C GLU A 147 -22.07 -11.17 0.51
N ALA A 148 -22.65 -12.34 0.25
CA ALA A 148 -23.30 -13.13 1.29
C ALA A 148 -22.31 -13.76 2.27
N LEU A 149 -21.13 -14.20 1.78
CA LEU A 149 -20.07 -14.76 2.61
C LEU A 149 -19.19 -13.69 3.25
N GLU A 150 -19.05 -12.51 2.64
CA GLU A 150 -18.17 -11.46 3.12
C GLU A 150 -18.56 -11.06 4.55
N LEU A 151 -17.56 -11.07 5.43
CA LEU A 151 -17.71 -10.48 6.75
C LEU A 151 -17.85 -8.98 6.52
N LYS A 152 -19.04 -8.43 6.75
CA LYS A 152 -19.23 -6.99 6.79
C LYS A 152 -18.46 -6.47 8.00
N VAL A 153 -17.23 -6.01 7.75
CA VAL A 153 -16.36 -5.46 8.80
C VAL A 153 -16.93 -4.09 9.16
N HIS A 154 -17.56 -4.01 10.34
CA HIS A 154 -18.07 -2.78 10.94
C HIS A 154 -16.92 -1.95 11.54
N GLU A 155 -15.81 -1.77 10.82
CA GLU A 155 -14.59 -1.15 11.36
C GLU A 155 -13.98 -0.13 10.40
N THR A 156 -13.19 0.78 10.97
CA THR A 156 -12.36 1.73 10.25
C THR A 156 -11.20 1.01 9.58
N ILE A 157 -11.08 1.14 8.25
CA ILE A 157 -10.05 0.50 7.45
C ILE A 157 -9.35 1.49 6.53
N LEU A 158 -8.06 1.24 6.29
CA LEU A 158 -7.25 1.93 5.30
C LEU A 158 -7.01 0.96 4.13
N GLU A 159 -7.67 1.22 3.01
CA GLU A 159 -7.48 0.45 1.78
C GLU A 159 -6.27 0.97 1.01
N ILE A 160 -5.44 0.04 0.54
CA ILE A 160 -4.21 0.29 -0.20
C ILE A 160 -4.32 -0.34 -1.59
N ASN A 161 -4.39 0.50 -2.61
CA ASN A 161 -4.43 0.10 -4.01
C ASN A 161 -3.00 -0.14 -4.53
N LEU A 162 -2.60 -1.40 -4.63
CA LEU A 162 -1.30 -1.79 -5.15
C LEU A 162 -1.18 -1.55 -6.66
N THR A 163 -2.28 -1.63 -7.41
CA THR A 163 -2.29 -1.28 -8.85
C THR A 163 -1.96 0.20 -9.05
N ALA A 164 -2.56 1.10 -8.26
CA ALA A 164 -2.24 2.53 -8.29
C ALA A 164 -0.79 2.80 -7.89
N LEU A 165 -0.28 2.12 -6.85
CA LEU A 165 1.13 2.20 -6.43
C LEU A 165 2.08 1.85 -7.60
N ILE A 166 1.76 0.79 -8.35
CA ILE A 166 2.55 0.37 -9.52
C ILE A 166 2.39 1.33 -10.69
N ASN A 167 1.20 1.87 -10.94
CA ASN A 167 0.99 2.89 -11.96
C ASN A 167 1.82 4.15 -11.65
N ASN A 168 1.85 4.59 -10.39
CA ASN A 168 2.70 5.68 -9.93
C ASN A 168 4.19 5.35 -10.11
N LEU A 169 4.64 4.16 -9.72
CA LEU A 169 6.02 3.70 -9.95
C LEU A 169 6.39 3.80 -11.44
N ASN A 170 5.51 3.32 -12.33
CA ASN A 170 5.74 3.33 -13.77
C ASN A 170 5.71 4.75 -14.37
N TYR A 171 4.85 5.63 -13.86
CA TYR A 171 4.82 7.06 -14.21
C TYR A 171 6.16 7.74 -13.90
N TYR A 172 6.77 7.44 -12.75
CA TYR A 172 8.09 8.01 -12.44
C TYR A 172 9.20 7.32 -13.24
N ARG A 173 9.15 6.01 -13.44
CA ARG A 173 10.11 5.28 -14.29
C ARG A 173 10.14 5.81 -15.73
N SER A 174 9.00 6.18 -16.30
CA SER A 174 8.95 6.71 -17.67
C SER A 174 9.63 8.07 -17.84
N ARG A 175 9.99 8.74 -16.73
CA ARG A 175 10.76 9.99 -16.73
C ARG A 175 12.26 9.78 -16.52
N LEU A 176 12.67 8.55 -16.22
CA LEU A 176 14.07 8.25 -15.93
C LEU A 176 14.84 7.95 -17.21
N ASN A 177 16.11 8.29 -17.21
CA ASN A 177 17.04 7.79 -18.22
C ASN A 177 17.11 6.26 -18.12
N ALA A 178 17.32 5.57 -19.25
CA ALA A 178 17.22 4.11 -19.35
C ALA A 178 18.10 3.31 -18.37
N ARG A 179 19.18 3.92 -17.85
CA ARG A 179 20.11 3.28 -16.90
C ARG A 179 19.95 3.76 -15.45
N THR A 180 19.13 4.80 -15.22
CA THR A 180 18.95 5.38 -13.89
C THR A 180 18.12 4.44 -13.03
N LYS A 181 18.67 4.09 -11.87
CA LYS A 181 18.04 3.20 -10.89
C LYS A 181 17.01 3.94 -10.05
N ILE A 182 16.13 3.19 -9.39
CA ILE A 182 15.12 3.75 -8.50
C ILE A 182 15.20 3.16 -7.09
N ILE A 183 15.27 4.05 -6.11
CA ILE A 183 15.14 3.76 -4.68
C ILE A 183 13.71 4.12 -4.29
N CYS A 184 12.93 3.16 -3.79
CA CYS A 184 11.58 3.43 -3.28
C CYS A 184 11.61 3.61 -1.76
N MET A 185 11.07 4.73 -1.29
CA MET A 185 11.01 5.05 0.14
C MET A 185 9.82 4.32 0.78
N VAL A 186 10.11 3.40 1.69
CA VAL A 186 9.11 2.60 2.44
C VAL A 186 9.22 2.80 3.95
N LYS A 187 9.95 3.84 4.39
CA LYS A 187 10.08 4.25 5.79
C LYS A 187 8.75 4.66 6.42
N ALA A 188 8.67 4.62 7.75
CA ALA A 188 7.47 4.92 8.52
C ALA A 188 6.30 4.03 8.08
N SER A 189 6.54 2.71 8.02
CA SER A 189 5.58 1.73 7.52
C SER A 189 5.00 2.07 6.14
N ALA A 190 5.85 2.36 5.16
CA ALA A 190 5.45 2.82 3.83
C ALA A 190 4.50 4.04 3.88
N TYR A 191 4.88 5.05 4.67
CA TYR A 191 4.05 6.23 4.95
C TYR A 191 2.64 5.87 5.46
N GLY A 192 2.55 4.90 6.36
CA GLY A 192 1.30 4.43 6.95
C GLY A 192 0.54 3.38 6.13
N ALA A 193 0.98 3.06 4.90
CA ALA A 193 0.36 2.04 4.04
C ALA A 193 0.67 0.59 4.48
N GLY A 194 1.64 0.39 5.37
CA GLY A 194 2.14 -0.91 5.81
C GLY A 194 3.32 -1.41 4.96
N SER A 195 4.42 -1.72 5.65
CA SER A 195 5.74 -1.86 5.03
C SER A 195 5.88 -3.11 4.17
N TYR A 196 5.37 -4.26 4.62
CA TYR A 196 5.65 -5.54 3.98
C TYR A 196 5.01 -5.69 2.60
N GLU A 197 3.70 -5.52 2.49
CA GLU A 197 2.94 -5.70 1.25
C GLU A 197 3.41 -4.72 0.17
N VAL A 198 3.67 -3.47 0.56
CA VAL A 198 4.26 -2.46 -0.33
C VAL A 198 5.67 -2.89 -0.77
N ALA A 199 6.56 -3.24 0.16
CA ALA A 199 7.93 -3.65 -0.16
C ALA A 199 7.97 -4.88 -1.08
N LYS A 200 7.09 -5.86 -0.83
CA LYS A 200 6.98 -7.08 -1.64
C LYS A 200 6.53 -6.75 -3.06
N THR A 201 5.47 -5.95 -3.20
CA THR A 201 4.97 -5.50 -4.51
C THR A 201 6.07 -4.77 -5.29
N LEU A 202 6.80 -3.86 -4.64
CA LEU A 202 7.92 -3.14 -5.26
C LEU A 202 9.06 -4.09 -5.68
N GLN A 203 9.39 -5.08 -4.86
CA GLN A 203 10.39 -6.10 -5.19
C GLN A 203 9.98 -6.93 -6.41
N GLU A 204 8.72 -7.37 -6.49
CA GLU A 204 8.19 -8.12 -7.64
C GLU A 204 8.24 -7.28 -8.93
N HIS A 205 8.05 -5.96 -8.79
CA HIS A 205 8.24 -4.97 -9.85
C HIS A 205 9.69 -4.52 -10.04
N ARG A 206 10.67 -5.22 -9.45
CA ARG A 206 12.12 -5.06 -9.67
C ARG A 206 12.64 -3.65 -9.41
N VAL A 207 12.22 -3.00 -8.32
CA VAL A 207 12.90 -1.78 -7.85
C VAL A 207 14.33 -2.12 -7.42
N ASP A 208 15.27 -1.20 -7.64
CA ASP A 208 16.69 -1.47 -7.38
C ASP A 208 17.00 -1.50 -5.88
N TYR A 209 16.36 -0.62 -5.12
CA TYR A 209 16.57 -0.44 -3.69
C TYR A 209 15.26 -0.07 -2.99
N LEU A 210 15.15 -0.48 -1.74
CA LEU A 210 14.18 0.04 -0.77
C LEU A 210 14.91 0.89 0.26
N ALA A 211 14.25 1.87 0.84
CA ALA A 211 14.81 2.69 1.93
C ALA A 211 13.84 2.80 3.11
N VAL A 212 14.35 2.46 4.29
CA VAL A 212 13.64 2.49 5.59
C VAL A 212 14.25 3.56 6.51
N ALA A 213 13.55 3.95 7.57
CA ALA A 213 14.08 4.94 8.52
C ALA A 213 15.14 4.31 9.44
N VAL A 214 14.79 3.19 10.07
CA VAL A 214 15.59 2.54 11.12
C VAL A 214 15.85 1.08 10.80
N ALA A 215 16.85 0.49 11.46
CA ALA A 215 17.26 -0.89 11.20
C ALA A 215 16.15 -1.92 11.48
N ASP A 216 15.29 -1.66 12.48
CA ASP A 216 14.20 -2.56 12.85
C ASP A 216 13.18 -2.75 11.73
N GLU A 217 12.78 -1.66 11.04
CA GLU A 217 11.93 -1.74 9.85
C GLU A 217 12.57 -2.64 8.77
N GLY A 218 13.88 -2.50 8.54
CA GLY A 218 14.60 -3.33 7.59
C GLY A 218 14.68 -4.80 8.00
N CYS A 219 14.86 -5.06 9.29
CA CYS A 219 14.88 -6.40 9.88
C CYS A 219 13.53 -7.12 9.71
N GLU A 220 12.42 -6.42 9.95
CA GLU A 220 11.06 -6.93 9.73
C GLU A 220 10.84 -7.31 8.26
N LEU A 221 11.23 -6.44 7.32
CA LEU A 221 11.15 -6.73 5.89
C LEU A 221 11.97 -7.96 5.50
N ARG A 222 13.19 -8.10 6.04
CA ARG A 222 14.06 -9.27 5.79
C ARG A 222 13.43 -10.56 6.31
N LYS A 223 12.91 -10.55 7.54
CA LYS A 223 12.20 -11.70 8.14
C LYS A 223 10.98 -12.09 7.32
N ALA A 224 10.31 -11.13 6.70
CA ALA A 224 9.16 -11.36 5.84
C ALA A 224 9.50 -11.79 4.40
N GLY A 225 10.80 -11.94 4.07
CA GLY A 225 11.27 -12.49 2.79
C GLY A 225 11.66 -11.45 1.73
N ILE A 226 11.82 -10.18 2.10
CA ILE A 226 12.35 -9.15 1.19
C ILE A 226 13.85 -9.36 1.01
N THR A 227 14.28 -9.52 -0.24
CA THR A 227 15.66 -9.73 -0.67
C THR A 227 16.29 -8.53 -1.38
N THR A 228 15.48 -7.58 -1.88
CA THR A 228 15.97 -6.32 -2.48
C THR A 228 16.89 -5.58 -1.50
N SER A 229 17.94 -4.90 -1.98
CA SER A 229 18.81 -4.10 -1.12
C SER A 229 18.01 -3.05 -0.33
N ILE A 230 18.31 -2.90 0.96
CA ILE A 230 17.62 -1.99 1.87
C ILE A 230 18.62 -0.99 2.42
N ILE A 231 18.34 0.30 2.24
CA ILE A 231 19.09 1.41 2.81
C ILE A 231 18.44 1.83 4.14
N VAL A 232 19.23 1.96 5.20
CA VAL A 232 18.79 2.52 6.49
C VAL A 232 19.20 3.98 6.56
N MET A 233 18.22 4.89 6.55
CA MET A 233 18.46 6.34 6.44
C MET A 233 18.87 6.99 7.77
N ASN A 234 18.53 6.39 8.91
CA ASN A 234 18.90 6.89 10.23
C ASN A 234 19.46 5.73 11.09
N PRO A 235 20.67 5.22 10.78
CA PRO A 235 21.22 4.09 11.48
C PRO A 235 21.64 4.47 12.90
N GLU A 236 21.28 3.62 13.86
CA GLU A 236 21.70 3.75 15.26
C GLU A 236 22.98 2.94 15.50
N LEU A 237 23.86 3.46 16.35
CA LEU A 237 25.14 2.80 16.70
C LEU A 237 24.92 1.42 17.35
N SER A 238 23.88 1.30 18.18
CA SER A 238 23.45 0.05 18.82
C SER A 238 23.00 -1.01 17.80
N ALA A 239 22.57 -0.59 16.60
CA ALA A 239 21.98 -1.47 15.59
C ALA A 239 22.99 -1.97 14.55
N PHE A 240 24.28 -1.65 14.66
CA PHE A 240 25.30 -2.05 13.67
C PHE A 240 25.36 -3.56 13.46
N LYS A 241 25.38 -4.35 14.55
CA LYS A 241 25.35 -5.82 14.45
C LYS A 241 24.10 -6.31 13.73
N THR A 242 22.93 -5.76 14.05
CA THR A 242 21.67 -6.07 13.36
C THR A 242 21.78 -5.78 11.87
N MET A 243 22.35 -4.64 11.47
CA MET A 243 22.53 -4.30 10.06
C MET A 243 23.46 -5.26 9.33
N PHE A 244 24.52 -5.75 9.98
CA PHE A 244 25.39 -6.78 9.41
C PHE A 244 24.63 -8.10 9.23
N ASP A 245 23.97 -8.58 10.28
CA ASP A 245 23.24 -9.86 10.30
C ASP A 245 22.13 -9.89 9.22
N TYR A 246 21.43 -8.77 9.01
CA TYR A 246 20.33 -8.64 8.05
C TYR A 246 20.72 -7.99 6.71
N LYS A 247 22.00 -7.71 6.48
CA LYS A 247 22.53 -7.07 5.26
C LYS A 247 21.74 -5.80 4.89
N LEU A 248 21.68 -4.87 5.85
CA LEU A 248 21.05 -3.56 5.70
C LEU A 248 22.15 -2.50 5.51
N GLU A 249 22.07 -1.70 4.45
CA GLU A 249 23.14 -0.77 4.05
C GLU A 249 22.91 0.61 4.74
N PRO A 250 23.79 1.07 5.66
CA PRO A 250 23.55 2.30 6.41
C PRO A 250 23.92 3.58 5.65
N GLU A 251 23.14 4.62 5.86
CA GLU A 251 23.53 6.02 5.60
C GLU A 251 24.62 6.45 6.57
N ILE A 252 25.73 6.99 6.07
CA ILE A 252 26.82 7.54 6.88
C ILE A 252 26.94 9.03 6.61
N TYR A 253 26.78 9.83 7.66
CA TYR A 253 26.67 11.29 7.57
C TYR A 253 27.64 12.07 8.47
N ASN A 254 28.45 11.40 9.31
CA ASN A 254 29.51 12.05 10.08
C ASN A 254 30.64 11.08 10.45
N PHE A 255 31.77 11.63 10.93
CA PHE A 255 32.95 10.84 11.31
C PHE A 255 32.69 9.93 12.52
N TYR A 256 31.92 10.40 13.50
CA TYR A 256 31.62 9.61 14.70
C TYR A 256 30.94 8.28 14.37
N MET A 257 29.94 8.32 13.49
CA MET A 257 29.23 7.14 12.99
C MET A 257 30.14 6.26 12.12
N LEU A 258 30.91 6.88 11.21
CA LEU A 258 31.84 6.14 10.35
C LEU A 258 32.87 5.35 11.17
N ASP A 259 33.50 6.01 12.15
CA ASP A 259 34.52 5.42 13.01
C ASP A 259 33.96 4.30 13.87
N ALA A 260 32.78 4.50 14.45
CA ALA A 260 32.11 3.50 15.25
C ALA A 260 31.69 2.28 14.41
N LEU A 261 31.20 2.49 13.20
CA LEU A 261 30.80 1.40 12.30
C LEU A 261 32.01 0.57 11.88
N ILE A 262 33.12 1.23 11.54
CA ILE A 262 34.38 0.55 11.18
C ILE A 262 34.88 -0.28 12.35
N LYS A 263 34.91 0.29 13.56
CA LYS A 263 35.34 -0.43 14.77
C LYS A 263 34.49 -1.67 15.04
N GLU A 264 33.16 -1.56 14.93
CA GLU A 264 32.28 -2.71 15.16
C GLU A 264 32.41 -3.74 14.02
N ALA A 265 32.53 -3.31 12.77
CA ALA A 265 32.76 -4.20 11.63
C ALA A 265 34.07 -4.98 11.78
N GLU A 266 35.18 -4.32 12.16
CA GLU A 266 36.47 -4.96 12.43
C GLU A 266 36.38 -5.98 13.57
N LYS A 267 35.69 -5.63 14.66
CA LYS A 267 35.44 -6.54 15.79
C LYS A 267 34.64 -7.79 15.37
N GLN A 268 33.72 -7.65 14.42
CA GLN A 268 32.91 -8.74 13.88
C GLN A 268 33.58 -9.45 12.68
N GLY A 269 34.78 -9.05 12.27
CA GLY A 269 35.47 -9.60 11.10
C GLY A 269 34.80 -9.30 9.76
N ILE A 270 33.96 -8.26 9.70
CA ILE A 270 33.27 -7.81 8.50
C ILE A 270 34.23 -6.97 7.64
N THR A 271 34.23 -7.23 6.33
CA THR A 271 35.01 -6.46 5.35
C THR A 271 34.12 -6.02 4.19
N ASN A 272 34.47 -4.89 3.58
CA ASN A 272 33.75 -4.29 2.45
C ASN A 272 32.23 -4.20 2.64
N PHE A 273 31.77 -3.86 3.85
CA PHE A 273 30.35 -3.66 4.11
C PHE A 273 29.85 -2.42 3.35
N PRO A 274 28.82 -2.53 2.50
CA PRO A 274 28.34 -1.42 1.69
C PRO A 274 27.74 -0.31 2.55
N VAL A 275 28.17 0.93 2.31
CA VAL A 275 27.65 2.13 2.99
C VAL A 275 27.25 3.23 2.00
N HIS A 276 26.29 4.06 2.40
CA HIS A 276 25.80 5.18 1.60
C HIS A 276 26.26 6.50 2.20
N ILE A 277 27.21 7.17 1.53
CA ILE A 277 27.81 8.40 2.04
C ILE A 277 26.91 9.59 1.75
N LYS A 278 26.53 10.34 2.77
CA LYS A 278 25.73 11.55 2.61
C LYS A 278 26.57 12.81 2.70
N ILE A 279 26.42 13.69 1.73
CA ILE A 279 27.04 15.01 1.69
C ILE A 279 25.93 16.03 1.91
N ASP A 280 26.17 16.98 2.82
CA ASP A 280 25.29 18.13 2.94
C ASP A 280 25.67 19.17 1.88
N THR A 281 24.72 19.53 1.04
CA THR A 281 24.91 20.54 -0.01
C THR A 281 23.99 21.73 0.21
N GLY A 282 23.55 21.97 1.45
CA GLY A 282 22.73 23.12 1.85
C GLY A 282 21.37 22.77 2.46
N MET A 283 21.10 21.50 2.78
CA MET A 283 19.89 21.15 3.54
C MET A 283 20.11 21.33 5.05
N HIS A 284 21.36 21.26 5.54
CA HIS A 284 21.73 21.50 6.94
C HIS A 284 20.98 20.62 7.93
N ARG A 285 20.74 19.36 7.52
CA ARG A 285 20.09 18.35 8.34
C ARG A 285 21.07 17.27 8.80
N LEU A 286 21.63 16.53 7.85
CA LEU A 286 22.63 15.48 8.07
C LEU A 286 23.48 15.38 6.80
N GLY A 287 24.79 15.15 6.97
CA GLY A 287 25.73 14.91 5.89
C GLY A 287 27.11 15.45 6.25
N PHE A 288 28.13 14.93 5.59
CA PHE A 288 29.46 15.54 5.63
C PHE A 288 29.43 16.88 4.91
N GLU A 289 30.10 17.88 5.47
CA GLU A 289 30.26 19.16 4.79
C GLU A 289 31.15 18.98 3.55
N PRO A 290 30.99 19.78 2.48
CA PRO A 290 31.87 19.70 1.31
C PRO A 290 33.35 19.87 1.67
N ALA A 291 33.65 20.67 2.71
CA ALA A 291 34.99 20.87 3.24
C ALA A 291 35.60 19.59 3.86
N ASP A 292 34.78 18.64 4.31
CA ASP A 292 35.24 17.38 4.90
C ASP A 292 35.69 16.35 3.84
N THR A 293 35.46 16.60 2.54
CA THR A 293 35.68 15.62 1.47
C THR A 293 37.07 14.98 1.50
N SER A 294 38.14 15.77 1.65
CA SER A 294 39.51 15.26 1.71
C SER A 294 39.76 14.37 2.93
N ARG A 295 39.22 14.76 4.10
CA ARG A 295 39.34 13.99 5.35
C ARG A 295 38.55 12.69 5.25
N LEU A 296 37.35 12.74 4.69
CA LEU A 296 36.50 11.57 4.46
C LEU A 296 37.16 10.56 3.52
N ILE A 297 37.74 11.03 2.41
CA ILE A 297 38.50 10.18 1.47
C ILE A 297 39.65 9.47 2.18
N ASN A 298 40.48 10.22 2.91
CA ASN A 298 41.61 9.64 3.64
C ASN A 298 41.14 8.60 4.66
N ARG A 299 40.05 8.89 5.36
CA ARG A 299 39.51 7.99 6.38
C ARG A 299 38.98 6.69 5.78
N LEU A 300 38.26 6.77 4.67
CA LEU A 300 37.72 5.60 3.97
C LEU A 300 38.81 4.75 3.31
N LYS A 301 39.93 5.35 2.88
CA LYS A 301 41.10 4.62 2.35
C LYS A 301 41.90 3.88 3.42
N GLY A 302 41.95 4.41 4.63
CA GLY A 302 42.76 3.87 5.73
C GLY A 302 42.17 2.64 6.42
N GLN A 303 41.19 1.97 5.82
CA GLN A 303 40.42 0.88 6.42
C GLN A 303 39.90 -0.08 5.34
N SER A 304 39.46 -1.28 5.73
CA SER A 304 38.91 -2.30 4.81
C SER A 304 37.53 -2.84 5.23
N ALA A 305 36.99 -2.31 6.32
CA ALA A 305 35.74 -2.76 6.93
C ALA A 305 34.50 -2.35 6.10
N VAL A 306 34.49 -1.14 5.56
CA VAL A 306 33.36 -0.57 4.80
C VAL A 306 33.78 -0.17 3.38
N ILE A 307 32.82 -0.17 2.45
CA ILE A 307 33.00 0.27 1.07
C ILE A 307 31.89 1.24 0.65
N PRO A 308 32.21 2.41 0.06
CA PRO A 308 31.18 3.32 -0.44
C PRO A 308 30.42 2.70 -1.60
N ARG A 309 29.15 2.33 -1.37
CA ARG A 309 28.24 1.79 -2.39
C ARG A 309 27.59 2.92 -3.17
N SER A 310 27.18 3.97 -2.47
CA SER A 310 26.69 5.19 -3.09
C SER A 310 27.17 6.44 -2.35
N VAL A 311 27.02 7.58 -3.03
CA VAL A 311 27.14 8.92 -2.46
C VAL A 311 25.91 9.73 -2.84
N PHE A 312 25.38 10.53 -1.92
CA PHE A 312 24.15 11.26 -2.15
C PHE A 312 24.01 12.54 -1.35
N SER A 313 23.10 13.40 -1.82
CA SER A 313 22.60 14.57 -1.09
C SER A 313 21.07 14.65 -1.20
N HIS A 314 20.46 15.65 -0.57
CA HIS A 314 19.03 15.92 -0.60
C HIS A 314 18.76 17.37 -1.00
N LEU A 315 17.92 17.56 -2.02
CA LEU A 315 17.51 18.88 -2.48
C LEU A 315 16.52 19.50 -1.50
N ALA A 316 16.70 20.78 -1.18
CA ALA A 316 15.87 21.50 -0.21
C ALA A 316 14.63 22.14 -0.86
N GLY A 317 14.75 22.64 -2.10
CA GLY A 317 13.70 23.42 -2.78
C GLY A 317 13.31 22.89 -4.16
N SER A 318 13.52 21.60 -4.43
CA SER A 318 13.25 20.98 -5.74
C SER A 318 11.78 20.99 -6.17
N ASP A 319 10.87 21.26 -5.24
CA ASP A 319 9.42 21.34 -5.42
C ASP A 319 8.94 22.71 -5.92
N SER A 320 9.67 23.81 -5.64
CA SER A 320 9.31 25.17 -6.09
C SER A 320 10.28 25.77 -7.13
N PRO A 321 9.80 26.35 -8.25
CA PRO A 321 10.64 27.09 -9.20
C PRO A 321 11.38 28.29 -8.63
N GLU A 322 10.86 28.85 -7.54
CA GLU A 322 11.48 29.98 -6.84
C GLU A 322 12.90 29.65 -6.35
N PHE A 323 13.16 28.39 -6.02
CA PHE A 323 14.43 27.94 -5.46
C PHE A 323 15.36 27.28 -6.49
N ASP A 324 15.10 27.45 -7.80
CA ASP A 324 15.88 26.78 -8.84
C ASP A 324 17.36 27.19 -8.83
N TYR A 325 17.65 28.46 -8.58
CA TYR A 325 19.04 28.94 -8.46
C TYR A 325 19.78 28.19 -7.33
N PHE A 326 19.19 28.16 -6.14
CA PHE A 326 19.76 27.45 -4.99
C PHE A 326 19.88 25.95 -5.27
N THR A 327 18.84 25.33 -5.83
CA THR A 327 18.81 23.90 -6.17
C THR A 327 19.95 23.54 -7.13
N ARG A 328 20.23 24.38 -8.14
CA ARG A 328 21.37 24.18 -9.06
C ARG A 328 22.72 24.33 -8.35
N GLN A 329 22.85 25.23 -7.37
CA GLN A 329 24.06 25.30 -6.53
C GLN A 329 24.25 24.01 -5.73
N GLN A 330 23.19 23.46 -5.13
CA GLN A 330 23.26 22.18 -4.41
C GLN A 330 23.78 21.05 -5.31
N ILE A 331 23.27 20.98 -6.55
CA ILE A 331 23.68 19.98 -7.54
C ILE A 331 25.16 20.16 -7.93
N ALA A 332 25.61 21.39 -8.15
CA ALA A 332 27.00 21.66 -8.50
C ALA A 332 27.98 21.26 -7.39
N ILE A 333 27.66 21.58 -6.13
CA ILE A 333 28.45 21.17 -4.95
C ILE A 333 28.49 19.64 -4.86
N PHE A 334 27.34 18.98 -5.04
CA PHE A 334 27.25 17.53 -5.01
C PHE A 334 28.10 16.87 -6.11
N GLU A 335 28.07 17.41 -7.33
CA GLU A 335 28.84 16.87 -8.45
C GLU A 335 30.34 16.92 -8.17
N GLN A 336 30.85 18.04 -7.67
CA GLN A 336 32.26 18.20 -7.33
C GLN A 336 32.70 17.20 -6.24
N ALA A 337 31.96 17.14 -5.13
CA ALA A 337 32.33 16.29 -4.01
C ALA A 337 32.18 14.78 -4.33
N SER A 338 31.14 14.40 -5.06
CA SER A 338 30.92 13.01 -5.48
C SER A 338 31.94 12.55 -6.53
N ALA A 339 32.35 13.42 -7.46
CA ALA A 339 33.40 13.13 -8.43
C ALA A 339 34.75 12.93 -7.74
N ALA A 340 35.08 13.77 -6.75
CA ALA A 340 36.29 13.61 -5.94
C ALA A 340 36.31 12.26 -5.21
N LEU A 341 35.18 11.82 -4.65
CA LEU A 341 35.07 10.50 -4.03
C LEU A 341 35.23 9.36 -5.05
N GLN A 342 34.56 9.44 -6.20
CA GLN A 342 34.65 8.42 -7.27
C GLN A 342 36.07 8.25 -7.80
N ALA A 343 36.84 9.33 -7.95
CA ALA A 343 38.22 9.27 -8.45
C ALA A 343 39.16 8.38 -7.61
N MET A 344 38.75 8.06 -6.37
CA MET A 344 39.54 7.27 -5.43
C MET A 344 39.29 5.77 -5.52
N TYR A 345 38.23 5.35 -6.23
CA TYR A 345 37.79 3.96 -6.30
C TYR A 345 37.70 3.51 -7.75
N SER A 346 38.16 2.28 -8.01
CA SER A 346 38.03 1.64 -9.31
C SER A 346 36.61 1.15 -9.57
N HIS A 347 35.85 0.81 -8.52
CA HIS A 347 34.45 0.47 -8.65
C HIS A 347 33.60 1.74 -8.82
N LYS A 348 32.48 1.59 -9.53
CA LYS A 348 31.50 2.66 -9.68
C LYS A 348 30.77 2.89 -8.35
N ILE A 349 30.89 4.09 -7.80
CA ILE A 349 30.06 4.60 -6.71
C ILE A 349 28.80 5.19 -7.34
N LEU A 350 27.63 4.70 -6.92
CA LEU A 350 26.36 5.19 -7.42
C LEU A 350 26.09 6.60 -6.86
N ARG A 351 25.65 7.53 -7.70
CA ARG A 351 25.32 8.90 -7.28
C ARG A 351 23.82 9.14 -7.37
N HIS A 352 23.24 9.79 -6.36
CA HIS A 352 21.82 10.15 -6.36
C HIS A 352 21.51 11.41 -5.58
N ILE A 353 20.67 12.31 -6.12
CA ILE A 353 20.27 13.53 -5.40
C ILE A 353 18.75 13.80 -5.47
N CYS A 354 18.10 13.42 -6.57
CA CYS A 354 16.68 13.69 -6.78
C CYS A 354 15.78 12.94 -5.79
N ASN A 355 14.87 13.69 -5.16
CA ASN A 355 13.62 13.20 -4.57
C ASN A 355 12.51 13.17 -5.65
N SER A 356 11.25 12.89 -5.28
CA SER A 356 10.12 12.86 -6.23
C SER A 356 10.00 14.11 -7.09
N ALA A 357 10.17 15.31 -6.51
CA ALA A 357 10.08 16.57 -7.26
C ALA A 357 11.27 16.75 -8.22
N GLY A 358 12.48 16.40 -7.78
CA GLY A 358 13.67 16.41 -8.62
C GLY A 358 13.57 15.45 -9.82
N ILE A 359 12.87 14.31 -9.68
CA ILE A 359 12.63 13.41 -10.83
C ILE A 359 11.80 14.11 -11.91
N GLU A 360 10.79 14.89 -11.53
CA GLU A 360 9.92 15.58 -12.49
C GLU A 360 10.55 16.82 -13.09
N ARG A 361 11.29 17.60 -12.29
CA ARG A 361 11.73 18.95 -12.67
C ARG A 361 13.18 19.05 -13.10
N LEU A 362 14.02 18.08 -12.73
CA LEU A 362 15.48 18.16 -12.87
C LEU A 362 16.03 16.88 -13.53
N PRO A 363 15.64 16.58 -14.79
CA PRO A 363 16.11 15.38 -15.49
C PRO A 363 17.63 15.32 -15.63
N GLU A 364 18.33 16.46 -15.62
CA GLU A 364 19.79 16.54 -15.66
C GLU A 364 20.47 16.05 -14.36
N ALA A 365 19.74 16.03 -13.24
CA ALA A 365 20.26 15.69 -11.91
C ALA A 365 19.91 14.26 -11.47
N GLN A 366 19.43 13.40 -12.39
CA GLN A 366 19.08 12.02 -12.08
C GLN A 366 20.28 11.16 -11.65
N PHE A 367 21.47 11.47 -12.18
CA PHE A 367 22.69 10.70 -11.94
C PHE A 367 22.50 9.18 -12.16
N ASP A 368 23.00 8.36 -11.25
CA ASP A 368 22.95 6.89 -11.35
C ASP A 368 21.67 6.33 -10.70
N MET A 369 21.09 7.01 -9.70
CA MET A 369 19.82 6.63 -9.06
C MET A 369 18.97 7.83 -8.63
N VAL A 370 17.66 7.61 -8.46
CA VAL A 370 16.74 8.59 -7.87
C VAL A 370 15.97 8.00 -6.69
N ARG A 371 15.45 8.85 -5.79
CA ARG A 371 14.68 8.44 -4.62
C ARG A 371 13.22 8.83 -4.77
N LEU A 372 12.35 7.86 -4.97
CA LEU A 372 10.92 8.05 -5.11
C LEU A 372 10.21 7.86 -3.76
N GLY A 373 9.68 8.96 -3.23
CA GLY A 373 8.91 9.01 -1.99
C GLY A 373 7.42 9.21 -2.25
N ILE A 374 6.88 10.39 -1.93
CA ILE A 374 5.44 10.71 -2.00
C ILE A 374 4.76 10.46 -3.34
N GLY A 375 5.50 10.64 -4.43
CA GLY A 375 5.01 10.35 -5.77
C GLY A 375 4.64 8.89 -5.95
N LEU A 376 5.31 7.96 -5.26
CA LEU A 376 4.94 6.54 -5.24
C LEU A 376 3.52 6.33 -4.68
N TYR A 377 3.16 7.12 -3.68
CA TYR A 377 1.88 7.08 -2.98
C TYR A 377 0.83 7.98 -3.64
N GLY A 378 1.08 8.42 -4.89
CA GLY A 378 0.08 9.06 -5.72
C GLY A 378 -0.09 10.55 -5.53
N ILE A 379 0.78 11.21 -4.78
CA ILE A 379 0.67 12.65 -4.53
C ILE A 379 1.82 13.36 -5.26
N ASN A 380 1.46 14.29 -6.14
CA ASN A 380 2.42 15.12 -6.84
C ASN A 380 3.09 16.10 -5.85
N PRO A 381 4.43 16.09 -5.74
CA PRO A 381 5.14 16.87 -4.73
C PRO A 381 5.19 18.39 -5.01
N ILE A 382 4.76 18.85 -6.18
CA ILE A 382 4.85 20.25 -6.61
C ILE A 382 3.53 20.98 -6.40
N ASN A 383 2.42 20.33 -6.76
CA ASN A 383 1.09 20.96 -6.77
C ASN A 383 0.05 20.23 -5.91
N ASN A 384 0.45 19.16 -5.20
CA ASN A 384 -0.44 18.35 -4.36
C ASN A 384 -1.63 17.73 -5.11
N SER A 385 -1.59 17.64 -6.44
CA SER A 385 -2.58 16.88 -7.22
C SER A 385 -2.38 15.38 -7.01
N ILE A 386 -3.47 14.62 -7.14
CA ILE A 386 -3.43 13.16 -7.08
C ILE A 386 -3.12 12.61 -8.48
N ILE A 387 -2.10 11.75 -8.57
CA ILE A 387 -1.68 11.06 -9.80
C ILE A 387 -2.55 9.81 -9.96
N HIS A 388 -2.33 8.80 -9.12
CA HIS A 388 -3.23 7.68 -8.90
C HIS A 388 -3.34 7.46 -7.39
N ASN A 389 -4.56 7.56 -6.85
CA ASN A 389 -4.81 7.42 -5.42
C ASN A 389 -4.39 6.03 -4.92
N VAL A 390 -3.53 5.98 -3.90
CA VAL A 390 -3.06 4.72 -3.32
C VAL A 390 -3.84 4.36 -2.06
N SER A 391 -4.29 5.35 -1.28
CA SER A 391 -4.80 5.13 0.07
C SER A 391 -6.20 5.71 0.24
N THR A 392 -7.15 4.89 0.67
CA THR A 392 -8.52 5.30 0.97
C THR A 392 -8.87 4.92 2.41
N LEU A 393 -9.10 5.91 3.26
CA LEU A 393 -9.55 5.69 4.63
C LEU A 393 -11.06 5.77 4.68
N LYS A 394 -11.69 4.67 5.08
CA LYS A 394 -13.13 4.58 5.22
C LYS A 394 -13.52 3.94 6.54
N THR A 395 -14.73 4.25 6.97
CA THR A 395 -15.32 3.76 8.19
C THR A 395 -16.80 3.50 7.98
N THR A 396 -17.51 3.13 9.04
CA THR A 396 -18.92 2.74 9.00
C THR A 396 -19.71 3.52 10.03
N ILE A 397 -20.96 3.87 9.72
CA ILE A 397 -21.86 4.49 10.70
C ILE A 397 -22.22 3.46 11.78
N LEU A 398 -21.89 3.75 13.05
CA LEU A 398 -22.25 2.91 14.19
C LEU A 398 -23.70 3.11 14.59
N GLN A 399 -24.08 4.37 14.73
CA GLN A 399 -25.34 4.77 15.33
C GLN A 399 -25.80 6.08 14.71
N ILE A 400 -27.11 6.22 14.52
CA ILE A 400 -27.75 7.50 14.16
C ILE A 400 -28.72 7.92 15.25
N ARG A 401 -28.72 9.21 15.61
CA ARG A 401 -29.62 9.79 16.61
C ARG A 401 -30.29 11.05 16.07
N ASP A 402 -31.60 11.17 16.29
CA ASP A 402 -32.34 12.42 16.10
C ASP A 402 -32.11 13.32 17.32
N VAL A 403 -31.62 14.54 17.08
CA VAL A 403 -31.25 15.50 18.12
C VAL A 403 -32.03 16.81 17.91
N PRO A 404 -32.80 17.28 18.91
CA PRO A 404 -33.55 18.54 18.81
C PRO A 404 -32.67 19.77 18.56
N ALA A 405 -33.27 20.80 17.95
CA ALA A 405 -32.65 22.12 17.85
C ALA A 405 -32.32 22.69 19.25
N GLY A 406 -31.18 23.36 19.39
CA GLY A 406 -30.71 23.94 20.66
C GLY A 406 -29.88 22.98 21.53
N GLU A 407 -29.87 21.68 21.23
CA GLU A 407 -29.00 20.73 21.90
C GLU A 407 -27.56 20.77 21.37
N THR A 408 -26.67 20.04 22.05
CA THR A 408 -25.23 20.03 21.74
C THR A 408 -24.64 18.63 21.64
N VAL A 409 -23.60 18.48 20.81
CA VAL A 409 -22.91 17.21 20.54
C VAL A 409 -21.45 17.25 20.98
N GLY A 410 -20.99 16.17 21.62
CA GLY A 410 -19.59 15.91 21.93
C GLY A 410 -19.02 16.69 23.14
N TYR A 411 -17.72 16.48 23.39
CA TYR A 411 -17.02 17.08 24.53
C TYR A 411 -17.12 18.60 24.57
N SER A 412 -17.26 19.13 25.78
CA SER A 412 -17.41 20.57 26.06
C SER A 412 -18.59 21.21 25.32
N ARG A 413 -19.59 20.42 24.90
CA ARG A 413 -20.80 20.89 24.23
C ARG A 413 -20.49 21.75 22.98
N ARG A 414 -19.40 21.44 22.26
CA ARG A 414 -18.91 22.28 21.15
C ARG A 414 -19.73 22.17 19.86
N GLY A 415 -20.43 21.06 19.64
CA GLY A 415 -21.28 20.89 18.47
C GLY A 415 -22.68 21.45 18.71
N THR A 416 -22.90 22.74 18.52
CA THR A 416 -24.22 23.37 18.73
C THR A 416 -25.14 23.14 17.53
N LEU A 417 -26.37 22.69 17.79
CA LEU A 417 -27.38 22.45 16.76
C LEU A 417 -28.37 23.61 16.67
N THR A 418 -28.54 24.15 15.47
CA THR A 418 -29.49 25.26 15.20
C THR A 418 -30.82 24.78 14.61
N ARG A 419 -30.91 23.49 14.25
CA ARG A 419 -32.12 22.84 13.75
C ARG A 419 -32.23 21.42 14.33
N HIS A 420 -33.38 20.79 14.13
CA HIS A 420 -33.52 19.36 14.36
C HIS A 420 -32.60 18.62 13.38
N SER A 421 -31.71 17.78 13.91
CA SER A 421 -30.63 17.17 13.14
C SER A 421 -30.51 15.68 13.38
N ARG A 422 -30.02 14.95 12.38
CA ARG A 422 -29.60 13.54 12.50
C ARG A 422 -28.09 13.47 12.62
N ILE A 423 -27.60 12.92 13.73
CA ILE A 423 -26.17 12.83 14.02
C ILE A 423 -25.75 11.38 13.97
N ALA A 424 -24.71 11.09 13.18
CA ALA A 424 -24.13 9.77 13.04
C ALA A 424 -22.78 9.67 13.76
N ASP A 425 -22.59 8.58 14.50
CA ASP A 425 -21.34 8.25 15.20
C ASP A 425 -20.47 7.35 14.31
N LEU A 426 -19.19 7.69 14.16
CA LEU A 426 -18.18 6.94 13.40
C LEU A 426 -17.10 6.38 14.35
N PRO A 427 -16.64 5.12 14.20
CA PRO A 427 -15.61 4.49 15.03
C PRO A 427 -14.20 4.92 14.60
N ILE A 428 -13.98 6.23 14.51
CA ILE A 428 -12.67 6.81 14.22
C ILE A 428 -12.49 8.10 15.01
N GLY A 429 -11.37 8.20 15.71
CA GLY A 429 -10.98 9.39 16.45
C GLY A 429 -9.50 9.74 16.31
N TYR A 430 -9.02 10.61 17.19
CA TYR A 430 -7.64 11.10 17.11
C TYR A 430 -6.61 10.02 17.49
N ALA A 431 -6.98 8.95 18.19
CA ALA A 431 -6.10 7.81 18.45
C ALA A 431 -5.87 6.95 17.19
N ASP A 432 -6.74 7.07 16.19
CA ASP A 432 -6.66 6.39 14.91
C ASP A 432 -5.91 7.22 13.84
N GLY A 433 -5.69 8.50 14.12
CA GLY A 433 -5.05 9.47 13.22
C GLY A 433 -5.98 10.58 12.72
N LEU A 434 -7.27 10.59 13.08
CA LEU A 434 -8.17 11.67 12.69
C LEU A 434 -7.91 12.92 13.54
N ASN A 435 -7.19 13.89 12.98
CA ASN A 435 -6.73 15.06 13.72
C ASN A 435 -7.90 15.85 14.34
N ARG A 436 -7.77 16.17 15.63
CA ARG A 436 -8.80 16.85 16.42
C ARG A 436 -9.25 18.21 15.85
N ARG A 437 -8.38 18.90 15.10
CA ARG A 437 -8.69 20.18 14.44
C ARG A 437 -9.73 20.05 13.31
N LEU A 438 -9.98 18.85 12.79
CA LEU A 438 -10.98 18.59 11.74
C LEU A 438 -12.43 18.68 12.26
N GLY A 439 -12.63 18.57 13.58
CA GLY A 439 -13.95 18.67 14.21
C GLY A 439 -14.53 20.09 14.15
N ASN A 440 -15.71 20.28 14.71
CA ASN A 440 -16.43 21.55 14.78
C ASN A 440 -16.70 22.18 13.40
N GLY A 441 -16.95 21.36 12.39
CA GLY A 441 -17.30 21.80 11.03
C GLY A 441 -16.13 22.25 10.17
N HIS A 442 -14.89 22.17 10.64
CA HIS A 442 -13.72 22.53 9.82
C HIS A 442 -13.49 21.56 8.65
N SER A 443 -14.00 20.33 8.75
CA SER A 443 -13.91 19.33 7.70
C SER A 443 -15.20 18.49 7.61
N TYR A 444 -15.24 17.60 6.64
CA TYR A 444 -16.35 16.69 6.37
C TYR A 444 -15.82 15.34 5.88
N CYS A 445 -16.65 14.31 6.00
CA CYS A 445 -16.47 13.04 5.29
C CYS A 445 -17.54 12.89 4.20
N LEU A 446 -17.46 11.85 3.37
CA LEU A 446 -18.49 11.53 2.39
C LEU A 446 -19.32 10.33 2.86
N VAL A 447 -20.64 10.48 2.88
CA VAL A 447 -21.61 9.40 3.09
C VAL A 447 -22.52 9.35 1.88
N ASN A 448 -22.58 8.20 1.18
CA ASN A 448 -23.33 8.05 -0.07
C ASN A 448 -23.03 9.16 -1.10
N GLY A 449 -21.76 9.56 -1.23
CA GLY A 449 -21.28 10.62 -2.12
C GLY A 449 -21.62 12.06 -1.67
N GLN A 450 -22.30 12.22 -0.52
CA GLN A 450 -22.71 13.52 0.01
C GLN A 450 -21.83 13.96 1.18
N ARG A 451 -21.61 15.27 1.31
CA ARG A 451 -20.77 15.84 2.37
C ARG A 451 -21.49 15.79 3.71
N ALA A 452 -20.91 15.07 4.66
CA ALA A 452 -21.34 15.02 6.06
C ALA A 452 -20.32 15.75 6.95
N PRO A 453 -20.60 16.99 7.40
CA PRO A 453 -19.69 17.78 8.22
C PRO A 453 -19.42 17.12 9.58
N PHE A 454 -18.18 17.17 10.08
CA PHE A 454 -17.90 16.77 11.45
C PHE A 454 -18.53 17.76 12.44
N ILE A 455 -19.20 17.25 13.47
CA ILE A 455 -19.84 18.07 14.49
C ILE A 455 -19.21 17.85 15.87
N GLY A 456 -19.00 18.96 16.59
CA GLY A 456 -18.32 18.92 17.89
C GLY A 456 -16.85 18.50 17.78
N ASN A 457 -16.23 18.22 18.92
CA ASN A 457 -14.84 17.77 18.93
C ASN A 457 -14.74 16.32 18.46
N ILE A 458 -13.69 16.02 17.69
CA ILE A 458 -13.26 14.64 17.46
C ILE A 458 -12.81 14.06 18.81
N CYS A 459 -13.36 12.90 19.18
CA CYS A 459 -13.02 12.19 20.41
C CYS A 459 -11.85 11.22 20.17
N MET A 460 -11.46 10.46 21.19
CA MET A 460 -10.32 9.53 21.11
C MET A 460 -10.55 8.45 20.07
N ASP A 461 -11.71 7.80 20.11
CA ASP A 461 -12.05 6.62 19.30
C ASP A 461 -13.31 6.83 18.44
N VAL A 462 -14.01 7.95 18.63
CA VAL A 462 -15.29 8.25 17.95
C VAL A 462 -15.31 9.69 17.42
N SER A 463 -15.92 9.88 16.27
CA SER A 463 -16.27 11.19 15.71
C SER A 463 -17.73 11.23 15.34
N MET A 464 -18.31 12.43 15.34
CA MET A 464 -19.72 12.63 15.02
C MET A 464 -19.83 13.47 13.76
N ILE A 465 -20.78 13.13 12.91
CA ILE A 465 -21.07 13.84 11.67
C ILE A 465 -22.56 14.21 11.60
N ASP A 466 -22.87 15.35 10.98
CA ASP A 466 -24.25 15.74 10.67
C ASP A 466 -24.67 15.07 9.35
N VAL A 467 -25.68 14.20 9.43
CA VAL A 467 -26.28 13.47 8.31
C VAL A 467 -27.75 13.84 8.11
N THR A 468 -28.18 15.01 8.59
CA THR A 468 -29.59 15.46 8.57
C THR A 468 -30.20 15.38 7.18
N ASP A 469 -29.47 15.81 6.15
CA ASP A 469 -29.95 15.86 4.77
C ASP A 469 -29.48 14.66 3.93
N ILE A 470 -28.91 13.62 4.56
CA ILE A 470 -28.34 12.45 3.87
C ILE A 470 -29.18 11.21 4.17
N ASP A 471 -29.69 10.58 3.12
CA ASP A 471 -30.33 9.28 3.23
C ASP A 471 -29.27 8.20 3.48
N CYS A 472 -29.19 7.77 4.75
CA CYS A 472 -28.23 6.78 5.23
C CYS A 472 -28.77 6.07 6.48
N LYS A 473 -28.20 4.89 6.75
CA LYS A 473 -28.49 4.03 7.89
C LYS A 473 -27.21 3.56 8.58
N GLU A 474 -27.39 3.03 9.79
CA GLU A 474 -26.34 2.31 10.51
C GLU A 474 -25.79 1.18 9.64
N GLY A 475 -24.47 1.03 9.60
CA GLY A 475 -23.79 0.12 8.69
C GLY A 475 -23.41 0.70 7.32
N ASP A 476 -23.88 1.89 6.95
CA ASP A 476 -23.43 2.55 5.71
C ASP A 476 -22.00 3.07 5.84
N LYS A 477 -21.29 3.15 4.70
CA LYS A 477 -19.88 3.55 4.62
C LYS A 477 -19.74 5.08 4.66
N ALA A 478 -18.71 5.54 5.35
CA ALA A 478 -18.24 6.92 5.33
C ALA A 478 -16.79 6.98 4.85
N ILE A 479 -16.48 7.82 3.86
CA ILE A 479 -15.13 8.02 3.31
C ILE A 479 -14.51 9.24 4.00
N ILE A 480 -13.41 9.04 4.71
CA ILE A 480 -12.65 10.10 5.39
C ILE A 480 -11.69 10.77 4.42
N PHE A 481 -11.00 9.98 3.59
CA PHE A 481 -10.29 10.44 2.40
C PHE A 481 -10.15 9.30 1.38
N GLY A 482 -10.02 9.63 0.10
CA GLY A 482 -9.88 8.71 -1.02
C GLY A 482 -9.97 9.45 -2.36
N ASP A 483 -10.42 8.80 -3.42
CA ASP A 483 -10.53 9.39 -4.76
C ASP A 483 -11.48 10.61 -4.81
N GLU A 484 -12.67 10.48 -4.21
CA GLU A 484 -13.69 11.55 -4.20
C GLU A 484 -13.42 12.62 -3.13
N LEU A 485 -12.57 12.31 -2.15
CA LEU A 485 -12.18 13.21 -1.07
C LEU A 485 -10.66 13.14 -0.89
N PRO A 486 -9.88 13.84 -1.73
CA PRO A 486 -8.42 13.73 -1.72
C PRO A 486 -7.84 14.06 -0.35
N ILE A 487 -6.83 13.30 0.08
CA ILE A 487 -6.13 13.52 1.35
C ILE A 487 -5.52 14.94 1.47
N THR A 488 -5.23 15.57 0.33
CA THR A 488 -4.69 16.93 0.26
C THR A 488 -5.69 17.98 0.75
N GLN A 489 -6.99 17.69 0.68
CA GLN A 489 -8.02 18.55 1.28
C GLN A 489 -7.90 18.57 2.81
N LEU A 490 -7.69 17.41 3.44
CA LEU A 490 -7.48 17.30 4.89
C LEU A 490 -6.19 18.01 5.28
N ALA A 491 -5.11 17.79 4.53
CA ALA A 491 -3.82 18.45 4.77
C ALA A 491 -3.94 19.98 4.73
N ASN A 492 -4.67 20.53 3.73
CA ASN A 492 -4.88 21.98 3.61
C ASN A 492 -5.66 22.56 4.80
N ILE A 493 -6.73 21.88 5.26
CA ILE A 493 -7.50 22.31 6.44
C ILE A 493 -6.64 22.30 7.71
N LEU A 494 -5.72 21.34 7.80
CA LEU A 494 -4.80 21.19 8.92
C LEU A 494 -3.56 22.09 8.84
N GLU A 495 -3.41 22.85 7.75
CA GLU A 495 -2.22 23.68 7.48
C GLU A 495 -0.93 22.85 7.49
N THR A 496 -1.00 21.64 6.90
CA THR A 496 0.11 20.69 6.83
C THR A 496 0.25 20.06 5.45
N ILE A 497 1.11 19.04 5.34
CA ILE A 497 1.40 18.28 4.14
C ILE A 497 0.74 16.89 4.17
N PRO A 498 0.37 16.32 3.00
CA PRO A 498 -0.21 14.98 2.92
C PRO A 498 0.59 13.87 3.60
N TYR A 499 1.92 14.00 3.64
CA TYR A 499 2.79 13.07 4.36
C TYR A 499 2.42 12.91 5.84
N GLU A 500 2.13 14.03 6.52
CA GLU A 500 1.80 14.00 7.95
C GLU A 500 0.46 13.28 8.16
N VAL A 501 -0.53 13.58 7.32
CA VAL A 501 -1.85 12.93 7.39
C VAL A 501 -1.72 11.41 7.21
N MET A 502 -1.01 10.94 6.16
CA MET A 502 -0.84 9.50 5.92
C MET A 502 -0.07 8.79 7.04
N THR A 503 1.02 9.40 7.52
CA THR A 503 1.86 8.80 8.58
C THR A 503 1.21 8.85 9.96
N SER A 504 0.21 9.71 10.16
CA SER A 504 -0.54 9.79 11.42
C SER A 504 -1.55 8.66 11.61
N ILE A 505 -1.89 7.89 10.56
CA ILE A 505 -2.84 6.79 10.66
C ILE A 505 -2.25 5.68 11.52
N SER A 506 -2.84 5.48 12.70
CA SER A 506 -2.38 4.56 13.73
C SER A 506 -2.40 3.11 13.26
N GLY A 507 -1.47 2.28 13.75
CA GLY A 507 -1.46 0.83 13.49
C GLY A 507 -2.72 0.08 13.93
N ARG A 508 -3.60 0.70 14.73
CA ARG A 508 -4.92 0.15 15.09
C ARG A 508 -5.89 0.08 13.92
N VAL A 509 -5.75 0.99 12.95
CA VAL A 509 -6.56 0.97 11.72
C VAL A 509 -6.11 -0.20 10.87
N LYS A 510 -7.03 -1.09 10.51
CA LYS A 510 -6.70 -2.25 9.70
C LYS A 510 -6.34 -1.82 8.28
N ARG A 511 -5.22 -2.30 7.74
CA ARG A 511 -4.84 -2.12 6.34
C ARG A 511 -5.41 -3.25 5.51
N VAL A 512 -6.03 -2.91 4.38
CA VAL A 512 -6.55 -3.88 3.41
C VAL A 512 -5.90 -3.60 2.06
N TYR A 513 -5.25 -4.61 1.47
CA TYR A 513 -4.51 -4.46 0.22
C TYR A 513 -5.27 -5.11 -0.92
N TYR A 514 -5.33 -4.44 -2.06
CA TYR A 514 -5.93 -5.00 -3.27
C TYR A 514 -5.14 -4.62 -4.53
N GLN A 515 -5.31 -5.43 -5.57
CA GLN A 515 -4.68 -5.28 -6.86
C GLN A 515 -5.69 -5.69 -7.95
N ASP A 516 -5.95 -4.78 -8.89
CA ASP A 516 -6.89 -4.95 -10.00
C ASP A 516 -6.51 -6.04 -11.02
#